data_AF-A0A662FWZ1-F1
#
_entry.id   AF-A0A662FWZ1-F1
#
_cell.length_a   1.000
_cell.length_b   1.000
_cell.length_c   1.000
_cell.angle_alpha   90.00
_cell.angle_beta   90.00
_cell.angle_gamma   90.00
#
_symmetry.space_group_name_H-M   'P 1'
#
loop_
_entity.id
_entity.type
_entity.pdbx_description
1 polymer ?
#
loop_
_entity_poly.entity_id
_entity_poly.type
_entity_poly.pdbx_seq_one_letter_code
_entity_poly.pdbx_strand_id
1 'polypeptide(L)'
;MYSRARVLNLVKEYFVEREMEVERVEGDQALDLLVRDGRNVIGVKLVVESKLGMSFRDFVEEVLLKSSGLAVDKYYIVVPSVYFPLLPRLEVFKAARVGVLEVRDEEIVERIVAPAREVKASVVSEDVDELRVRLEEVERKLELLSRKVDSIASEVSSLKSIRKELEYLKKSVEEARQRREPRVLQHHAGVVEEDKVEEGDLGDVPSFVVGNPWLKVLSKRKS
;
A
#
# COMPACT_ATOMS: atom_id res chain seq x y z
N MET A 1 36.67 8.14 -35.16
CA MET A 1 35.79 8.83 -34.18
C MET A 1 35.32 7.78 -33.19
N TYR A 2 35.54 7.96 -31.89
CA TYR A 2 35.09 6.99 -30.89
C TYR A 2 33.57 7.08 -30.74
N SER A 3 32.83 6.00 -31.00
CA SER A 3 31.39 5.99 -30.72
C SER A 3 31.16 5.93 -29.21
N ARG A 4 30.15 6.63 -28.71
CA ARG A 4 29.79 6.64 -27.28
C ARG A 4 29.62 5.22 -26.73
N ALA A 5 28.98 4.34 -27.50
CA ALA A 5 28.77 2.95 -27.14
C ALA A 5 30.08 2.16 -27.01
N ARG A 6 31.06 2.41 -27.90
CA ARG A 6 32.38 1.75 -27.82
C ARG A 6 33.15 2.21 -26.58
N VAL A 7 33.16 3.51 -26.30
CA VAL A 7 33.81 4.05 -25.09
C VAL A 7 33.14 3.49 -23.83
N LEU A 8 31.81 3.41 -23.80
CA LEU A 8 31.08 2.83 -22.69
C LEU A 8 31.49 1.38 -22.42
N ASN A 9 31.64 0.56 -23.47
CA ASN A 9 32.05 -0.83 -23.32
C ASN A 9 33.49 -0.97 -22.81
N LEU A 10 34.42 -0.18 -23.34
CA LEU A 10 35.81 -0.15 -22.84
C LEU A 10 35.88 0.22 -21.35
N VAL A 11 35.07 1.21 -20.94
CA VAL A 11 35.01 1.63 -19.53
C VAL A 11 34.43 0.54 -18.65
N LYS A 12 33.40 -0.16 -19.12
CA LYS A 12 32.84 -1.32 -18.39
C LYS A 12 33.89 -2.41 -18.22
N GLU A 13 34.56 -2.80 -19.30
CA GLU A 13 35.61 -3.82 -19.28
C GLU A 13 36.73 -3.45 -18.30
N TYR A 14 37.21 -2.21 -18.35
CA TYR A 14 38.24 -1.70 -17.42
C TYR A 14 37.89 -1.85 -15.93
N PHE A 15 36.62 -1.64 -15.56
CA PHE A 15 36.18 -1.78 -14.17
C PHE A 15 35.87 -3.24 -13.81
N VAL A 16 35.32 -4.03 -14.74
CA VAL A 16 35.07 -5.46 -14.54
C VAL A 16 36.37 -6.24 -14.37
N GLU A 17 37.41 -5.91 -15.14
CA GLU A 17 38.76 -6.48 -14.99
C GLU A 17 39.39 -6.21 -13.61
N ARG A 18 38.87 -5.20 -12.89
CA ARG A 18 39.27 -4.85 -11.52
C ARG A 18 38.31 -5.40 -10.47
N GLU A 19 37.49 -6.38 -10.84
CA GLU A 19 36.52 -7.05 -9.96
C GLU A 19 35.44 -6.10 -9.39
N MET A 20 35.12 -5.01 -10.11
CA MET A 20 34.09 -4.05 -9.69
C MET A 20 32.75 -4.35 -10.36
N GLU A 21 31.65 -4.12 -9.63
CA GLU A 21 30.29 -4.28 -10.18
C GLU A 21 29.90 -3.02 -10.95
N VAL A 22 29.43 -3.16 -12.19
CA VAL A 22 29.10 -2.02 -13.05
C VAL A 22 27.61 -2.00 -13.40
N GLU A 23 26.94 -0.91 -13.08
CA GLU A 23 25.54 -0.63 -13.39
C GLU A 23 25.45 0.56 -14.35
N ARG A 24 24.57 0.46 -15.36
CA ARG A 24 24.31 1.56 -16.28
C ARG A 24 23.22 2.45 -15.70
N VAL A 25 23.46 3.76 -15.69
CA VAL A 25 22.44 4.73 -15.29
C VAL A 25 21.71 5.23 -16.53
N GLU A 26 20.40 5.04 -16.59
CA GLU A 26 19.56 5.59 -17.65
C GLU A 26 18.87 6.87 -17.16
N GLY A 27 18.89 7.91 -17.99
CA GLY A 27 18.16 9.16 -17.74
C GLY A 27 18.89 10.20 -16.87
N ASP A 28 19.99 9.86 -16.20
CA ASP A 28 20.80 10.83 -15.47
C ASP A 28 21.74 11.60 -16.43
N GLN A 29 21.64 12.92 -16.44
CA GLN A 29 22.53 13.75 -17.24
C GLN A 29 23.95 13.85 -16.64
N ALA A 30 24.10 13.60 -15.35
CA ALA A 30 25.37 13.75 -14.61
C ALA A 30 26.19 12.45 -14.53
N LEU A 31 25.57 11.30 -14.78
CA LEU A 31 26.20 9.97 -14.73
C LEU A 31 25.84 9.13 -15.95
N ASP A 32 26.79 8.32 -16.40
CA ASP A 32 26.58 7.32 -17.45
C ASP A 32 26.73 5.89 -16.92
N LEU A 33 27.60 5.71 -15.90
CA LEU A 33 27.78 4.46 -15.18
C LEU A 33 27.89 4.73 -13.68
N LEU A 34 27.41 3.77 -12.91
CA LEU A 34 27.72 3.60 -11.50
C LEU A 34 28.54 2.34 -11.35
N VAL A 35 29.63 2.43 -10.60
CA VAL A 35 30.52 1.31 -10.33
C VAL A 35 30.63 1.13 -8.82
N ARG A 36 30.48 -0.10 -8.35
CA ARG A 36 30.61 -0.44 -6.93
C ARG A 36 31.94 -1.15 -6.70
N ASP A 37 32.72 -0.55 -5.81
CA ASP A 37 34.01 -1.05 -5.33
C ASP A 37 33.88 -1.33 -3.82
N GLY A 38 33.36 -2.52 -3.50
CA GLY A 38 32.99 -2.91 -2.14
C GLY A 38 31.90 -2.00 -1.56
N ARG A 39 32.30 -1.11 -0.62
CA ARG A 39 31.40 -0.11 0.00
C ARG A 39 31.40 1.24 -0.72
N ASN A 40 32.34 1.46 -1.65
CA ASN A 40 32.46 2.71 -2.38
C ASN A 40 31.57 2.68 -3.61
N VAL A 41 30.87 3.78 -3.86
CA VAL A 41 30.13 4.07 -5.07
C VAL A 41 30.93 5.05 -5.92
N ILE A 42 31.23 4.65 -7.14
CA ILE A 42 32.00 5.42 -8.11
C ILE A 42 31.06 5.87 -9.22
N GLY A 43 30.88 7.18 -9.35
CA GLY A 43 30.17 7.78 -10.47
C GLY A 43 31.08 8.02 -11.66
N VAL A 44 30.64 7.67 -12.87
CA VAL A 44 31.43 7.86 -14.09
C VAL A 44 30.62 8.58 -15.16
N LYS A 45 31.21 9.63 -15.75
CA LYS A 45 30.64 10.38 -16.87
C LYS A 45 31.50 10.30 -18.13
N LEU A 46 30.88 9.96 -19.24
CA LEU A 46 31.49 9.92 -20.57
C LEU A 46 31.37 11.27 -21.27
N VAL A 47 32.53 11.88 -21.54
CA VAL A 47 32.68 13.16 -22.24
C VAL A 47 33.28 12.89 -23.62
N VAL A 48 32.46 12.40 -24.55
CA VAL A 48 32.86 12.00 -25.91
C VAL A 48 32.52 13.03 -26.99
N GLU A 49 31.72 14.03 -26.64
CA GLU A 49 31.32 15.14 -27.51
C GLU A 49 30.92 16.33 -26.63
N SER A 50 30.98 17.54 -27.18
CA SER A 50 30.45 18.73 -26.50
C SER A 50 28.95 18.89 -26.78
N LYS A 51 28.26 19.60 -25.90
CA LYS A 51 26.89 20.05 -26.20
C LYS A 51 26.90 21.06 -27.35
N LEU A 52 25.84 21.02 -28.15
CA LEU A 52 25.67 21.94 -29.28
C LEU A 52 25.69 23.39 -28.79
N GLY A 53 26.49 24.25 -29.44
CA GLY A 53 26.61 25.67 -29.08
C GLY A 53 27.53 25.98 -27.90
N MET A 54 28.22 24.97 -27.35
CA MET A 54 29.13 25.13 -26.22
C MET A 54 30.53 24.63 -26.58
N SER A 55 31.58 25.32 -26.13
CA SER A 55 32.94 24.82 -26.29
C SER A 55 33.13 23.54 -25.46
N PHE A 56 34.04 22.66 -25.90
CA PHE A 56 34.32 21.43 -25.15
C PHE A 56 34.77 21.73 -23.70
N ARG A 57 35.52 22.81 -23.51
CA ARG A 57 35.99 23.25 -22.20
C ARG A 57 34.83 23.68 -21.30
N ASP A 58 33.94 24.53 -21.79
CA ASP A 58 32.79 25.00 -21.00
C ASP A 58 31.86 23.82 -20.65
N PHE A 59 31.72 22.86 -21.56
CA PHE A 59 30.96 21.64 -21.30
C PHE A 59 31.58 20.81 -20.17
N VAL A 60 32.90 20.65 -20.16
CA VAL A 60 33.62 19.96 -19.08
C VAL A 60 33.47 20.71 -17.77
N GLU A 61 33.55 22.04 -17.77
CA GLU A 61 33.33 22.87 -16.57
C GLU A 61 31.89 22.71 -16.03
N GLU A 62 30.88 22.62 -16.90
CA GLU A 62 29.49 22.31 -16.51
C GLU A 62 29.39 20.92 -15.86
N VAL A 63 30.05 19.90 -16.44
CA VAL A 63 30.09 18.54 -15.89
C VAL A 63 30.76 18.52 -14.52
N LEU A 64 31.87 19.25 -14.35
CA LEU A 64 32.55 19.37 -13.06
C LEU A 64 31.66 20.01 -12.00
N LEU A 65 30.93 21.07 -12.36
CA LEU A 65 29.97 21.71 -11.46
C LEU A 65 28.89 20.74 -10.99
N LYS A 66 28.28 19.99 -11.93
CA LYS A 66 27.25 18.98 -11.64
C LYS A 66 27.77 17.84 -10.77
N SER A 67 29.05 17.48 -10.90
CA SER A 67 29.65 16.41 -10.11
C SER A 67 29.65 16.70 -8.61
N SER A 68 29.59 17.97 -8.18
CA SER A 68 29.68 18.36 -6.77
C SER A 68 28.45 17.95 -5.94
N GLY A 69 27.28 17.82 -6.56
CA GLY A 69 26.03 17.45 -5.90
C GLY A 69 25.73 15.96 -5.89
N LEU A 70 26.61 15.12 -6.44
CA LEU A 70 26.36 13.68 -6.56
C LEU A 70 26.72 12.95 -5.26
N ALA A 71 25.82 12.08 -4.81
CA ALA A 71 26.02 11.18 -3.67
C ALA A 71 26.87 9.97 -4.08
N VAL A 72 28.12 10.23 -4.51
CA VAL A 72 29.11 9.20 -4.88
C VAL A 72 30.42 9.43 -4.13
N ASP A 73 31.07 8.35 -3.73
CA ASP A 73 32.35 8.38 -3.02
C ASP A 73 33.50 8.80 -3.94
N LYS A 74 33.46 8.42 -5.21
CA LYS A 74 34.45 8.85 -6.21
C LYS A 74 33.73 9.28 -7.48
N TYR A 75 34.29 10.23 -8.20
CA TYR A 75 33.76 10.66 -9.49
C TYR A 75 34.86 10.70 -10.54
N TYR A 76 34.62 10.04 -11.67
CA TYR A 76 35.51 10.04 -12.83
C TYR A 76 34.83 10.64 -14.04
N ILE A 77 35.60 11.44 -14.78
CA ILE A 77 35.28 11.74 -16.18
C ILE A 77 36.12 10.87 -17.09
N VAL A 78 35.50 10.39 -18.16
CA VAL A 78 36.17 9.62 -19.21
C VAL A 78 36.20 10.46 -20.47
N VAL A 79 37.40 10.65 -21.01
CA VAL A 79 37.65 11.53 -22.16
C VAL A 79 38.48 10.78 -23.20
N PRO A 80 38.04 10.73 -24.47
CA PRO A 80 38.89 10.26 -25.56
C PRO A 80 40.16 11.10 -25.71
N SER A 81 41.29 10.47 -26.05
CA SER A 81 42.59 11.13 -26.23
C SER A 81 42.55 12.35 -27.17
N VAL A 82 41.66 12.33 -28.17
CA VAL A 82 41.44 13.45 -29.11
C VAL A 82 40.98 14.73 -28.41
N TYR A 83 40.21 14.61 -27.34
CA TYR A 83 39.69 15.76 -26.59
C TYR A 83 40.48 16.08 -25.32
N PHE A 84 41.40 15.19 -24.91
CA PHE A 84 42.23 15.40 -23.73
C PHE A 84 43.00 16.74 -23.74
N PRO A 85 43.60 17.18 -24.87
CA PRO A 85 44.26 18.49 -24.94
C PRO A 85 43.33 19.71 -24.78
N LEU A 86 42.01 19.50 -24.92
CA LEU A 86 41.01 20.56 -24.81
C LEU A 86 40.45 20.69 -23.38
N LEU A 87 40.86 19.81 -22.47
CA LEU A 87 40.42 19.86 -21.08
C LEU A 87 40.97 21.13 -20.38
N PRO A 88 40.25 21.61 -19.34
CA PRO A 88 40.85 22.51 -18.37
C PRO A 88 42.16 21.96 -17.81
N ARG A 89 42.94 22.82 -17.16
CA ARG A 89 44.18 22.37 -16.52
C ARG A 89 43.88 21.29 -15.47
N LEU A 90 44.79 20.33 -15.33
CA LEU A 90 44.63 19.17 -14.43
C LEU A 90 44.40 19.57 -12.96
N GLU A 91 44.88 20.76 -12.55
CA GLU A 91 44.65 21.32 -11.21
C GLU A 91 43.16 21.58 -10.93
N VAL A 92 42.37 21.93 -11.95
CA VAL A 92 40.93 22.17 -11.82
C VAL A 92 40.22 20.89 -11.38
N PHE A 93 40.59 19.75 -11.96
CA PHE A 93 40.04 18.44 -11.62
C PHE A 93 40.43 18.01 -10.20
N LYS A 94 41.69 18.25 -9.80
CA LYS A 94 42.15 17.98 -8.44
C LYS A 94 41.38 18.82 -7.41
N ALA A 95 41.21 20.11 -7.68
CA ALA A 95 40.43 21.01 -6.83
C ALA A 95 38.95 20.57 -6.75
N ALA A 96 38.38 20.11 -7.87
CA ALA A 96 37.03 19.55 -7.93
C ALA A 96 36.92 18.13 -7.36
N ARG A 97 38.02 17.52 -6.90
CA ARG A 97 38.06 16.12 -6.44
C ARG A 97 37.48 15.15 -7.47
N VAL A 98 37.86 15.33 -8.73
CA VAL A 98 37.42 14.51 -9.88
C VAL A 98 38.62 13.79 -10.48
N GLY A 99 38.47 12.49 -10.71
CA GLY A 99 39.43 11.70 -11.47
C GLY A 99 39.21 11.81 -12.97
N VAL A 100 40.26 11.53 -13.74
CA VAL A 100 40.24 11.61 -15.20
C VAL A 100 40.80 10.32 -15.78
N LEU A 101 39.97 9.64 -16.58
CA LEU A 101 40.33 8.49 -17.38
C LEU A 101 40.45 8.93 -18.84
N GLU A 102 41.61 8.70 -19.43
CA GLU A 102 41.84 8.92 -20.86
C GLU A 102 41.68 7.61 -21.63
N VAL A 103 40.90 7.64 -22.71
CA VAL A 103 40.80 6.51 -23.63
C VAL A 103 41.77 6.72 -24.78
N ARG A 104 42.80 5.87 -24.86
CA ARG A 104 43.87 5.93 -25.87
C ARG A 104 44.04 4.57 -26.51
N ASP A 105 43.86 4.51 -27.83
CA ASP A 105 44.13 3.32 -28.66
C ASP A 105 43.50 2.02 -28.10
N GLU A 106 42.23 2.13 -27.65
CA GLU A 106 41.45 1.07 -26.98
C GLU A 106 41.82 0.76 -25.51
N GLU A 107 42.85 1.40 -24.97
CA GLU A 107 43.21 1.27 -23.56
C GLU A 107 42.67 2.46 -22.74
N ILE A 108 42.44 2.20 -21.45
CA ILE A 108 42.06 3.23 -20.49
C ILE A 108 43.25 3.53 -19.58
N VAL A 109 43.70 4.78 -19.62
CA VAL A 109 44.81 5.30 -18.82
C VAL A 109 44.26 6.26 -17.77
N GLU A 110 44.50 5.94 -16.50
CA GLU A 110 44.16 6.84 -15.40
C GLU A 110 45.17 8.00 -15.31
N ARG A 111 44.70 9.23 -15.59
CA ARG A 111 45.53 10.44 -15.57
C ARG A 111 45.46 11.16 -14.24
N ILE A 112 44.29 11.13 -13.61
CA ILE A 112 44.07 11.66 -12.27
C ILE A 112 43.25 10.63 -11.51
N VAL A 113 43.78 10.19 -10.37
CA VAL A 113 43.04 9.33 -9.44
C VAL A 113 41.96 10.15 -8.75
N ALA A 114 40.72 9.65 -8.75
CA ALA A 114 39.63 10.30 -8.03
C ALA A 114 39.83 10.13 -6.52
N PRO A 115 39.98 11.21 -5.74
CA PRO A 115 40.05 11.11 -4.30
C PRO A 115 38.68 10.73 -3.73
N ALA A 116 38.66 9.90 -2.68
CA ALA A 116 37.44 9.58 -1.96
C ALA A 116 36.81 10.86 -1.39
N ARG A 117 35.52 11.05 -1.62
CA ARG A 117 34.71 12.15 -1.12
C ARG A 117 33.98 11.65 0.12
N GLU A 118 34.02 12.43 1.19
CA GLU A 118 33.08 12.21 2.28
C GLU A 118 31.71 12.62 1.77
N VAL A 119 30.91 11.65 1.33
CA VAL A 119 29.48 11.89 1.09
C VAL A 119 28.94 12.40 2.42
N LYS A 120 28.61 13.70 2.49
CA LYS A 120 28.03 14.29 3.70
C LYS A 120 26.71 13.56 3.96
N ALA A 121 26.77 12.55 4.83
CA ALA A 121 25.63 11.78 5.28
C ALA A 121 24.51 12.65 5.90
N SER A 122 24.79 13.93 6.16
CA SER A 122 23.83 14.89 6.71
C SER A 122 22.59 15.10 5.83
N VAL A 123 22.71 15.06 4.49
CA VAL A 123 21.53 15.26 3.61
C VAL A 123 20.68 13.99 3.54
N VAL A 124 21.31 12.81 3.56
CA VAL A 124 20.59 11.52 3.51
C VAL A 124 19.96 11.20 4.87
N SER A 125 20.54 11.63 5.99
CA SER A 125 20.00 11.36 7.33
C SER A 125 18.65 12.03 7.56
N GLU A 126 18.49 13.30 7.17
CA GLU A 126 17.23 14.04 7.37
C GLU A 126 16.09 13.43 6.57
N ASP A 127 16.35 13.07 5.30
CA ASP A 127 15.37 12.40 4.44
C ASP A 127 15.02 10.99 4.96
N VAL A 128 16.00 10.24 5.49
CA VAL A 128 15.76 8.90 6.05
C VAL A 128 14.96 8.95 7.35
N ASP A 129 15.24 9.92 8.23
CA ASP A 129 14.48 10.10 9.47
C ASP A 129 13.05 10.56 9.17
N GLU A 130 12.86 11.47 8.21
CA GLU A 130 11.53 11.86 7.76
C GLU A 130 10.76 10.67 7.15
N LEU A 131 11.41 9.87 6.31
CA LEU A 131 10.82 8.67 5.73
C LEU A 131 10.46 7.62 6.79
N ARG A 132 11.26 7.46 7.84
CA ARG A 132 10.96 6.59 8.98
C ARG A 132 9.72 7.06 9.73
N VAL A 133 9.61 8.35 10.02
CA VAL A 133 8.43 8.91 10.69
C VAL A 133 7.17 8.70 9.84
N ARG A 134 7.26 8.94 8.53
CA ARG A 134 6.15 8.69 7.59
C ARG A 134 5.78 7.20 7.52
N LEU A 135 6.76 6.31 7.54
CA LEU A 135 6.53 4.86 7.56
C LEU A 135 5.79 4.43 8.82
N GLU A 136 6.23 4.88 10.00
CA GLU A 136 5.54 4.60 11.26
C GLU A 136 4.10 5.14 11.27
N GLU A 137 3.87 6.31 10.68
CA GLU A 137 2.53 6.87 10.56
C GLU A 137 1.63 6.01 9.67
N VAL A 138 2.15 5.51 8.55
CA VAL A 138 1.44 4.59 7.66
C VAL A 138 1.14 3.27 8.37
N GLU A 139 2.09 2.71 9.12
CA GLU A 139 1.89 1.48 9.89
C GLU A 139 0.79 1.64 10.95
N ARG A 140 0.77 2.75 11.70
CA ARG A 140 -0.31 3.04 12.66
C ARG A 140 -1.67 3.18 11.97
N LYS A 141 -1.72 3.87 10.82
CA LYS A 141 -2.96 4.00 10.04
C LYS A 141 -3.45 2.65 9.52
N LEU A 142 -2.52 1.78 9.09
CA LEU A 142 -2.83 0.44 8.62
C LEU A 142 -3.37 -0.43 9.76
N GLU A 143 -2.77 -0.37 10.95
CA GLU A 143 -3.24 -1.10 12.12
C GLU A 143 -4.65 -0.66 12.54
N LEU A 144 -4.91 0.65 12.57
CA LEU A 144 -6.24 1.19 12.82
C LEU A 144 -7.26 0.73 11.77
N LEU A 145 -6.86 0.70 10.50
CA LEU A 145 -7.73 0.25 9.41
C LEU A 145 -8.03 -1.25 9.54
N SER A 146 -7.04 -2.07 9.89
CA SER A 146 -7.21 -3.50 10.14
C SER A 146 -8.24 -3.75 11.25
N ARG A 147 -8.11 -3.05 12.39
CA ARG A 147 -9.08 -3.16 13.50
C ARG A 147 -10.49 -2.76 13.10
N LYS A 148 -10.64 -1.71 12.27
CA LYS A 148 -11.95 -1.31 11.72
C LYS A 148 -12.53 -2.37 10.80
N VAL A 149 -11.70 -2.98 9.95
CA VAL A 149 -12.12 -4.07 9.06
C VAL A 149 -12.59 -5.27 9.88
N ASP A 150 -11.87 -5.65 10.94
CA ASP A 150 -12.24 -6.75 11.83
C ASP A 150 -13.58 -6.47 12.55
N SER A 151 -13.78 -5.24 13.01
CA SER A 151 -15.06 -4.80 13.61
C SER A 151 -16.22 -4.91 12.62
N ILE A 152 -16.03 -4.42 11.39
CA ILE A 152 -17.05 -4.51 10.33
C ILE A 152 -17.33 -5.98 9.99
N ALA A 153 -16.30 -6.83 9.91
CA ALA A 153 -16.46 -8.25 9.64
C ALA A 153 -17.26 -8.97 10.75
N SER A 154 -17.05 -8.58 12.00
CA SER A 154 -17.85 -9.02 13.15
C SER A 154 -19.31 -8.60 13.01
N GLU A 155 -19.59 -7.33 12.75
CA GLU A 155 -20.95 -6.81 12.59
C GLU A 155 -21.70 -7.49 11.43
N VAL A 156 -21.04 -7.67 10.30
CA VAL A 156 -21.58 -8.38 9.14
C VAL A 156 -21.93 -9.83 9.49
N SER A 157 -21.11 -10.49 10.31
CA SER A 157 -21.38 -11.86 10.76
C SER A 157 -22.60 -11.92 11.68
N SER A 158 -22.74 -10.97 12.60
CA SER A 158 -23.92 -10.82 13.46
C SER A 158 -25.19 -10.58 12.65
N LEU A 159 -25.14 -9.68 11.66
CA LEU A 159 -26.27 -9.42 10.76
C LEU A 159 -26.69 -10.67 9.95
N LYS A 160 -25.72 -11.49 9.51
CA LYS A 160 -26.02 -12.78 8.86
C LYS A 160 -26.74 -13.75 9.80
N SER A 161 -26.38 -13.78 11.08
CA SER A 161 -27.09 -14.63 12.08
C SER A 161 -28.53 -14.18 12.27
N ILE A 162 -28.74 -12.88 12.51
CA ILE A 162 -30.07 -12.29 12.69
C ILE A 162 -30.96 -12.55 11.46
N ARG A 163 -30.39 -12.45 10.26
CA ARG A 163 -31.12 -12.77 9.02
C ARG A 163 -31.60 -14.23 8.98
N LYS A 164 -30.77 -15.18 9.41
CA LYS A 164 -31.15 -16.60 9.49
C LYS A 164 -32.25 -16.83 10.52
N GLU A 165 -32.16 -16.20 11.68
CA GLU A 165 -33.18 -16.27 12.73
C GLU A 165 -34.53 -15.71 12.24
N LEU A 166 -34.51 -14.58 11.51
CA LEU A 166 -35.71 -14.01 10.89
C LEU A 166 -36.33 -14.94 9.84
N GLU A 167 -35.51 -15.58 8.99
CA GLU A 167 -36.00 -16.58 8.03
C GLU A 167 -36.63 -17.78 8.73
N TYR A 168 -36.00 -18.29 9.79
CA TYR A 168 -36.56 -19.38 10.60
C TYR A 168 -37.89 -18.98 11.24
N LEU A 169 -37.95 -17.81 11.88
CA LEU A 169 -39.15 -17.32 12.54
C LEU A 169 -40.29 -17.09 11.53
N LYS A 170 -39.98 -16.52 10.36
CA LYS A 170 -40.95 -16.35 9.27
C LYS A 170 -41.53 -17.68 8.82
N LYS A 171 -40.69 -18.71 8.65
CA LYS A 171 -41.14 -20.06 8.30
C LYS A 171 -42.02 -20.67 9.39
N SER A 172 -41.62 -20.53 10.66
CA SER A 172 -42.40 -21.04 11.81
C SER A 172 -43.76 -20.37 11.93
N VAL A 173 -43.84 -19.04 11.70
CA VAL A 173 -45.11 -18.29 11.68
C VAL A 173 -46.02 -18.77 10.55
N GLU A 174 -45.46 -19.02 9.36
CA GLU A 174 -46.22 -19.53 8.22
C GLU A 174 -46.78 -20.94 8.50
N GLU A 175 -45.97 -21.83 9.06
CA GLU A 175 -46.42 -23.16 9.49
C GLU A 175 -47.52 -23.09 10.56
N ALA A 176 -47.41 -22.16 11.52
CA ALA A 176 -48.43 -21.94 12.54
C ALA A 176 -49.74 -21.37 11.97
N ARG A 177 -49.66 -20.53 10.93
CA ARG A 177 -50.83 -20.02 10.19
C ARG A 177 -51.52 -21.13 9.42
N GLN A 178 -50.78 -21.97 8.71
CA GLN A 178 -51.33 -23.11 7.97
C GLN A 178 -52.00 -24.15 8.90
N ARG A 179 -51.46 -24.36 10.11
CA ARG A 179 -52.10 -25.22 11.13
C ARG A 179 -53.38 -24.62 11.73
N ARG A 180 -53.61 -23.32 11.57
CA ARG A 180 -54.79 -22.60 12.08
C ARG A 180 -55.92 -22.46 11.05
N GLU A 181 -55.74 -22.94 9.82
CA GLU A 181 -56.89 -23.04 8.90
C GLU A 181 -57.92 -24.03 9.48
N PRO A 182 -59.18 -23.62 9.68
CA PRO A 182 -60.16 -24.42 10.38
C PRO A 182 -60.57 -25.61 9.51
N ARG A 183 -60.40 -26.82 10.06
CA ARG A 183 -61.25 -27.96 9.68
C ARG A 183 -62.69 -27.51 9.92
N VAL A 184 -63.41 -27.23 8.84
CA VAL A 184 -64.87 -27.08 8.87
C VAL A 184 -65.42 -28.44 9.31
N LEU A 185 -65.66 -28.58 10.62
CA LEU A 185 -66.39 -29.71 11.16
C LEU A 185 -67.82 -29.58 10.63
N GLN A 186 -68.16 -30.38 9.62
CA GLN A 186 -69.54 -30.71 9.31
C GLN A 186 -70.13 -31.41 10.53
N HIS A 187 -70.73 -30.64 11.43
CA HIS A 187 -71.64 -31.20 12.43
C HIS A 187 -73.00 -31.34 11.79
N HIS A 188 -73.38 -32.60 11.56
CA HIS A 188 -74.74 -33.01 11.27
C HIS A 188 -75.70 -32.44 12.32
N ALA A 189 -76.78 -31.83 11.84
CA ALA A 189 -77.91 -31.42 12.66
C ALA A 189 -78.55 -32.68 13.28
N GLY A 190 -78.26 -32.89 14.57
CA GLY A 190 -78.93 -33.87 15.42
C GLY A 190 -79.61 -33.12 16.55
N VAL A 191 -80.93 -33.01 16.45
CA VAL A 191 -81.86 -32.51 17.46
C VAL A 191 -81.66 -33.28 18.78
N VAL A 192 -81.41 -32.58 19.88
CA VAL A 192 -81.84 -33.02 21.22
C VAL A 192 -82.19 -31.77 22.05
N GLU A 193 -83.29 -31.95 22.77
CA GLU A 193 -84.18 -31.00 23.42
C GLU A 193 -83.58 -30.10 24.51
N GLU A 194 -84.21 -28.93 24.65
CA GLU A 194 -84.07 -28.00 25.77
C GLU A 194 -84.62 -28.61 27.06
N ASP A 195 -83.75 -28.92 28.02
CA ASP A 195 -84.18 -29.09 29.41
C ASP A 195 -84.19 -27.72 30.12
N LYS A 196 -85.41 -27.19 30.25
CA LYS A 196 -85.78 -26.16 31.21
C LYS A 196 -85.41 -26.62 32.62
N VAL A 197 -84.55 -25.86 33.30
CA VAL A 197 -84.45 -25.91 34.77
C VAL A 197 -84.46 -24.49 35.32
N GLU A 198 -85.65 -24.16 35.81
CA GLU A 198 -86.09 -23.19 36.81
C GLU A 198 -85.13 -22.08 37.26
N GLU A 199 -85.58 -20.84 37.02
CA GLU A 199 -85.13 -19.60 37.64
C GLU A 199 -85.29 -19.69 39.17
N GLY A 200 -84.18 -19.97 39.85
CA GLY A 200 -84.02 -19.70 41.27
C GLY A 200 -83.61 -18.25 41.49
N ASP A 201 -84.56 -17.47 42.01
CA ASP A 201 -84.51 -16.11 42.53
C ASP A 201 -83.09 -15.59 42.89
N LEU A 202 -82.49 -14.83 41.97
CA LEU A 202 -81.30 -14.02 42.20
C LEU A 202 -81.70 -12.57 41.92
N GLY A 203 -82.11 -11.87 42.97
CA GLY A 203 -82.48 -10.46 42.91
C GLY A 203 -81.44 -9.57 42.23
N ASP A 204 -81.95 -8.64 41.41
CA ASP A 204 -81.29 -7.51 40.74
C ASP A 204 -79.79 -7.67 40.47
N VAL A 205 -79.46 -8.57 39.54
CA VAL A 205 -78.13 -8.63 38.93
C VAL A 205 -78.23 -8.10 37.49
N PRO A 206 -77.33 -7.20 37.04
CA PRO A 206 -77.36 -6.66 35.69
C PRO A 206 -77.35 -7.74 34.60
N SER A 207 -78.06 -7.50 33.49
CA SER A 207 -78.33 -8.48 32.42
C SER A 207 -77.09 -9.12 31.78
N PHE A 208 -75.90 -8.51 31.86
CA PHE A 208 -74.65 -9.08 31.35
C PHE A 208 -74.12 -10.25 32.19
N VAL A 209 -74.71 -10.49 33.37
CA VAL A 209 -74.31 -11.53 34.32
C VAL A 209 -75.13 -12.82 34.14
N VAL A 210 -76.27 -12.72 33.45
CA VAL A 210 -77.17 -13.83 33.16
C VAL A 210 -76.50 -14.76 32.14
N GLY A 211 -76.15 -15.98 32.57
CA GLY A 211 -75.48 -16.97 31.73
C GLY A 211 -74.00 -17.20 32.04
N ASN A 212 -73.42 -16.55 33.04
CA ASN A 212 -72.03 -16.82 33.44
C ASN A 212 -71.94 -18.16 34.23
N PRO A 213 -71.24 -19.18 33.71
CA PRO A 213 -71.15 -20.50 34.35
C PRO A 213 -70.40 -20.49 35.69
N TRP A 214 -69.60 -19.46 35.97
CA TRP A 214 -68.83 -19.33 37.20
C TRP A 214 -69.67 -18.96 38.43
N LEU A 215 -70.85 -18.36 38.24
CA LEU A 215 -71.76 -18.03 39.35
C LEU A 215 -72.31 -19.28 40.04
N LYS A 216 -72.59 -20.35 39.27
CA LYS A 216 -73.04 -21.63 39.82
C LYS A 216 -71.96 -22.31 40.68
N VAL A 217 -70.69 -22.03 40.40
CA VAL A 217 -69.54 -22.57 41.15
C VAL A 217 -69.33 -21.78 42.45
N LEU A 218 -69.56 -20.47 42.42
CA LEU A 218 -69.36 -19.59 43.57
C LEU A 218 -70.50 -19.66 44.59
N SER A 219 -71.75 -19.86 44.17
CA SER A 219 -72.89 -20.01 45.09
C SER A 219 -72.77 -21.26 45.98
N LYS A 220 -72.17 -22.34 45.47
CA LYS A 220 -71.94 -23.59 46.22
C LYS A 220 -70.87 -23.49 47.31
N ARG A 221 -70.08 -22.41 47.36
CA ARG A 221 -69.03 -22.20 48.40
C ARG A 221 -69.51 -21.40 49.61
N LYS A 222 -70.74 -20.89 49.59
CA LYS A 222 -71.34 -20.13 50.70
C LYS A 222 -72.39 -20.92 51.48
N SER A 223 -72.42 -22.25 51.35
CA SER A 223 -73.17 -23.12 52.25
C SER A 223 -72.25 -23.92 53.15
#